data_AF-A0A8X8G3B1-F1
#
_entry.id   AF-A0A8X8G3B1-F1
#
_cell.length_a   1.000
_cell.length_b   1.000
_cell.length_c   1.000
_cell.angle_alpha   90.00
_cell.angle_beta   90.00
_cell.angle_gamma   90.00
#
_symmetry.space_group_name_H-M   'P 1'
#
loop_
_entity.id
_entity.type
_entity.pdbx_description
1 polymer ?
#
loop_
_entity_poly.entity_id
_entity_poly.type
_entity_poly.pdbx_seq_one_letter_code
_entity_poly.pdbx_strand_id
1 'polypeptide(L)'
;MSENDASLPPAVALLARPGAARDRLREALVLADVALVLEEDPDALDPATLIALAPQAVVIALEPAVEAALERLDDALSSPAFTLVFDEAELAARREGWETQRWARHLAAKLHGHREVLPPGAEVEEDLQIEPGMPDTPAQLHVDAPLDFHLDEAVDAADLLAGDSLYEAPAQWQEPQTLEQALAANLPDADAEAPATPADADAVVPPPLADHSRWALLDEDAAPAAVSRQTTAPPALPVFDSAHLSLVDMDDTPPGTGPRRGARGAVVVLAGIGGPDALRRLLAALPSALDVPLLVRMPLDGARYGNLVKQMARVSPLPVLLAETGAEVLEGHVYILSDDTATVLRDGGLQFESRPQGLELARLPPGESAVILLSGADLLQVDPALTLAEAGAWVGGQVGEGCYDPAAATAVVAAGMFAGEPQELAQAISARWARPEQGEAQ
;
A
#
# COMPACT_ATOMS: atom_id res chain seq x y z
N MET A 1 -12.49 -39.97 -5.22
CA MET A 1 -11.80 -41.17 -4.70
C MET A 1 -11.36 -40.88 -3.28
N SER A 2 -11.49 -41.89 -2.42
CA SER A 2 -11.40 -41.90 -0.96
C SER A 2 -10.13 -41.32 -0.33
N GLU A 3 -10.33 -40.80 0.89
CA GLU A 3 -9.56 -41.01 2.13
C GLU A 3 -8.09 -40.56 2.17
N ASN A 4 -7.87 -39.45 2.89
CA ASN A 4 -6.75 -39.19 3.80
C ASN A 4 -5.53 -40.09 3.57
N ASP A 5 -4.69 -39.71 2.60
CA ASP A 5 -3.31 -40.15 2.58
C ASP A 5 -2.67 -39.50 3.81
N ALA A 6 -2.65 -40.23 4.93
CA ALA A 6 -1.97 -39.81 6.14
C ALA A 6 -0.46 -39.84 5.84
N SER A 7 0.00 -38.84 5.08
CA SER A 7 1.40 -38.58 4.83
C SER A 7 2.05 -38.42 6.19
N LEU A 8 2.98 -39.32 6.51
CA LEU A 8 3.77 -39.20 7.72
C LEU A 8 4.41 -37.80 7.75
N PRO A 9 4.38 -37.11 8.90
CA PRO A 9 4.95 -35.77 9.01
C PRO A 9 6.43 -35.81 8.62
N PRO A 10 6.93 -34.83 7.85
CA PRO A 10 8.31 -34.85 7.38
C PRO A 10 9.27 -34.80 8.58
N ALA A 11 10.31 -35.63 8.54
CA ALA A 11 11.35 -35.64 9.55
C ALA A 11 12.29 -34.44 9.36
N VAL A 12 12.38 -33.55 10.34
CA VAL A 12 13.14 -32.29 10.24
C VAL A 12 14.17 -32.18 11.35
N ALA A 13 15.39 -31.74 11.01
CA ALA A 13 16.43 -31.37 11.97
C ALA A 13 16.52 -29.83 12.08
N LEU A 14 16.57 -29.30 13.29
CA LEU A 14 16.80 -27.88 13.57
C LEU A 14 18.21 -27.68 14.13
N LEU A 15 19.02 -26.90 13.41
CA LEU A 15 20.37 -26.52 13.82
C LEU A 15 20.37 -25.03 14.21
N ALA A 16 20.36 -24.76 15.50
CA ALA A 16 20.32 -23.40 16.04
C ALA A 16 20.93 -23.35 17.44
N ARG A 17 21.65 -22.25 17.73
CA ARG A 17 22.17 -21.98 19.08
C ARG A 17 21.01 -21.76 20.06
N PRO A 18 21.18 -22.10 21.35
CA PRO A 18 20.18 -21.81 22.37
C PRO A 18 19.85 -20.31 22.44
N GLY A 19 18.56 -19.96 22.29
CA GLY A 19 18.10 -18.58 22.34
C GLY A 19 16.74 -18.36 21.67
N ALA A 20 16.30 -17.10 21.63
CA ALA A 20 14.98 -16.72 21.11
C ALA A 20 14.75 -17.16 19.66
N ALA A 21 15.79 -17.12 18.81
CA ALA A 21 15.72 -17.58 17.43
C ALA A 21 15.31 -19.06 17.35
N ARG A 22 16.00 -19.92 18.11
CA ARG A 22 15.71 -21.36 18.19
C ARG A 22 14.30 -21.63 18.68
N ASP A 23 13.84 -20.91 19.71
CA ASP A 23 12.48 -21.05 20.22
C ASP A 23 11.43 -20.70 19.16
N ARG A 24 11.60 -19.59 18.44
CA ARG A 24 10.68 -19.17 17.37
C ARG A 24 10.66 -20.13 16.19
N LEU A 25 11.82 -20.65 15.79
CA LEU A 25 11.92 -21.67 14.76
C LEU A 25 11.24 -22.97 15.19
N ARG A 26 11.45 -23.42 16.44
CA ARG A 26 10.80 -24.60 17.01
C ARG A 26 9.28 -24.45 17.04
N GLU A 27 8.77 -23.30 17.46
CA GLU A 27 7.32 -23.00 17.44
C GLU A 27 6.74 -23.08 16.02
N ALA A 28 7.45 -22.54 15.03
CA ALA A 28 7.01 -22.61 13.64
C ALA A 28 7.04 -24.03 13.06
N LEU A 29 8.02 -24.85 13.44
CA LEU A 29 8.07 -26.27 13.06
C LEU A 29 6.90 -27.05 13.66
N VAL A 30 6.54 -26.76 14.91
CA VAL A 30 5.35 -27.35 15.55
C VAL A 30 4.07 -26.94 14.80
N LEU A 31 3.95 -25.67 14.42
CA LEU A 31 2.81 -25.19 13.60
C LEU A 31 2.79 -25.81 12.21
N ALA A 32 3.94 -26.18 11.67
CA ALA A 32 4.10 -26.85 10.40
C ALA A 32 3.88 -28.37 10.48
N ASP A 33 3.42 -28.92 11.61
CA ASP A 33 3.11 -30.36 11.78
C ASP A 33 4.24 -31.30 11.30
N VAL A 34 5.50 -30.98 11.65
CA VAL A 34 6.67 -31.79 11.28
C VAL A 34 7.20 -32.62 12.46
N ALA A 35 7.85 -33.73 12.15
CA ALA A 35 8.53 -34.54 13.15
C ALA A 35 9.95 -34.01 13.40
N LEU A 36 10.16 -33.26 14.49
CA LEU A 36 11.48 -32.79 14.89
C LEU A 36 12.34 -33.95 15.40
N VAL A 37 13.29 -34.41 14.58
CA VAL A 37 14.16 -35.57 14.89
C VAL A 37 15.48 -35.17 15.56
N LEU A 38 15.89 -33.91 15.43
CA LEU A 38 17.13 -33.38 15.99
C LEU A 38 16.97 -31.89 16.27
N GLU A 39 17.45 -31.45 17.44
CA GLU A 39 17.45 -30.04 17.82
C GLU A 39 18.77 -29.72 18.54
N GLU A 40 19.78 -29.24 17.81
CA GLU A 40 21.14 -29.11 18.32
C GLU A 40 21.82 -27.80 17.92
N ASP A 41 22.85 -27.44 18.69
CA ASP A 41 23.75 -26.35 18.35
C ASP A 41 24.70 -26.81 17.23
N PRO A 42 24.84 -26.07 16.10
CA PRO A 42 25.81 -26.39 15.05
C PRO A 42 27.22 -26.66 15.59
N ASP A 43 27.66 -25.93 16.62
CA ASP A 43 28.99 -26.08 17.23
C ASP A 43 29.17 -27.43 17.94
N ALA A 44 28.08 -27.99 18.50
CA ALA A 44 28.09 -29.26 19.23
C ALA A 44 27.77 -30.46 18.33
N LEU A 45 27.33 -30.23 17.08
CA LEU A 45 26.86 -31.28 16.18
C LEU A 45 28.00 -32.09 15.56
N ASP A 46 27.92 -33.42 15.70
CA ASP A 46 28.71 -34.38 14.95
C ASP A 46 28.06 -34.68 13.57
N PRO A 47 28.76 -34.46 12.43
CA PRO A 47 28.21 -34.71 11.10
C PRO A 47 27.68 -36.13 10.88
N ALA A 48 28.30 -37.14 11.51
CA ALA A 48 27.85 -38.53 11.38
C ALA A 48 26.46 -38.75 11.99
N THR A 49 26.12 -38.01 13.04
CA THR A 49 24.82 -38.09 13.72
C THR A 49 23.70 -37.56 12.82
N LEU A 50 23.93 -36.45 12.12
CA LEU A 50 22.96 -35.88 11.18
C LEU A 50 22.64 -36.85 10.03
N ILE A 51 23.68 -37.48 9.46
CA ILE A 51 23.52 -38.45 8.38
C ILE A 51 22.81 -39.71 8.87
N ALA A 52 23.14 -40.20 10.07
CA ALA A 52 22.53 -41.41 10.63
C ALA A 52 21.04 -41.24 10.93
N LEU A 53 20.59 -40.03 11.27
CA LEU A 53 19.18 -39.72 11.52
C LEU A 53 18.33 -39.61 10.23
N ALA A 54 18.98 -39.43 9.07
CA ALA A 54 18.34 -39.32 7.76
C ALA A 54 17.10 -38.40 7.75
N PRO A 55 17.23 -37.12 8.17
CA PRO A 55 16.12 -36.17 8.10
C PRO A 55 15.73 -35.94 6.63
N GLN A 56 14.48 -35.55 6.38
CA GLN A 56 14.00 -35.12 5.07
C GLN A 56 14.36 -33.65 4.79
N ALA A 57 14.44 -32.82 5.84
CA ALA A 57 14.89 -31.45 5.74
C ALA A 57 15.71 -31.02 6.96
N VAL A 58 16.61 -30.07 6.75
CA VAL A 58 17.45 -29.46 7.79
C VAL A 58 17.24 -27.95 7.75
N VAL A 59 16.76 -27.39 8.87
CA VAL A 59 16.55 -25.96 9.06
C VAL A 59 17.70 -25.40 9.89
N ILE A 60 18.36 -24.35 9.39
CA ILE A 60 19.57 -23.78 9.97
C ILE A 60 19.34 -22.30 10.29
N ALA A 61 19.57 -21.93 11.55
CA ALA A 61 19.59 -20.53 11.98
C ALA A 61 20.97 -19.92 11.68
N LEU A 62 21.05 -18.98 10.74
CA LEU A 62 22.26 -18.30 10.34
C LEU A 62 22.60 -17.17 11.31
N GLU A 63 23.80 -17.20 11.88
CA GLU A 63 24.40 -16.13 12.66
C GLU A 63 25.94 -16.19 12.55
N PRO A 64 26.67 -15.08 12.77
CA PRO A 64 28.13 -15.06 12.67
C PRO A 64 28.83 -16.08 13.59
N ALA A 65 28.21 -16.44 14.72
CA ALA A 65 28.79 -17.37 15.67
C ALA A 65 28.88 -18.82 15.14
N VAL A 66 27.99 -19.22 14.22
CA VAL A 66 27.92 -20.61 13.73
C VAL A 66 28.66 -20.83 12.40
N GLU A 67 29.26 -19.78 11.82
CA GLU A 67 29.90 -19.84 10.50
C GLU A 67 31.00 -20.91 10.44
N ALA A 68 31.87 -20.96 11.45
CA ALA A 68 32.93 -21.97 11.55
C ALA A 68 32.38 -23.40 11.71
N ALA A 69 31.24 -23.56 12.37
CA ALA A 69 30.58 -24.86 12.48
C ALA A 69 29.97 -25.31 11.15
N LEU A 70 29.39 -24.38 10.38
CA LEU A 70 28.83 -24.67 9.07
C LEU A 70 29.92 -25.06 8.06
N GLU A 71 31.08 -24.41 8.08
CA GLU A 71 32.24 -24.79 7.25
C GLU A 71 32.71 -26.23 7.56
N ARG A 72 32.72 -26.61 8.84
CA ARG A 72 33.05 -27.98 9.27
C ARG A 72 31.97 -29.01 8.85
N LEU A 73 30.71 -28.59 8.76
CA LEU A 73 29.57 -29.44 8.41
C LEU A 73 29.30 -29.48 6.88
N ASP A 74 30.02 -28.71 6.07
CA ASP A 74 29.75 -28.49 4.65
C ASP A 74 29.64 -29.79 3.84
N ASP A 75 30.55 -30.74 4.05
CA ASP A 75 30.53 -32.05 3.39
C ASP A 75 29.25 -32.84 3.69
N ALA A 76 28.74 -32.76 4.92
CA ALA A 76 27.51 -33.43 5.32
C ALA A 76 26.27 -32.72 4.79
N LEU A 77 26.25 -31.38 4.88
CA LEU A 77 25.14 -30.54 4.42
C LEU A 77 25.00 -30.55 2.89
N SER A 78 26.09 -30.75 2.15
CA SER A 78 26.09 -30.87 0.68
C SER A 78 25.42 -32.16 0.15
N SER A 79 24.96 -33.05 1.03
CA SER A 79 24.27 -34.27 0.64
C SER A 79 22.92 -33.96 -0.04
N PRO A 80 22.62 -34.56 -1.21
CA PRO A 80 21.33 -34.39 -1.88
C PRO A 80 20.18 -35.17 -1.19
N ALA A 81 20.46 -35.84 -0.05
CA ALA A 81 19.50 -36.68 0.65
C ALA A 81 18.41 -35.90 1.41
N PHE A 82 18.63 -34.61 1.67
CA PHE A 82 17.69 -33.77 2.41
C PHE A 82 17.61 -32.35 1.83
N THR A 83 16.52 -31.65 2.15
CA THR A 83 16.32 -30.25 1.77
C THR A 83 16.94 -29.33 2.82
N LEU A 84 17.78 -28.38 2.38
CA LEU A 84 18.33 -27.34 3.25
C LEU A 84 17.47 -26.08 3.26
N VAL A 85 17.16 -25.59 4.46
CA VAL A 85 16.43 -24.34 4.67
C VAL A 85 17.23 -23.46 5.61
N PHE A 86 17.52 -22.24 5.18
CA PHE A 86 18.24 -21.25 5.97
C PHE A 86 17.28 -20.14 6.44
N ASP A 87 17.41 -19.71 7.69
CA ASP A 87 16.74 -18.52 8.23
C ASP A 87 17.73 -17.71 9.08
N GLU A 88 17.65 -16.39 9.06
CA GLU A 88 18.55 -15.54 9.86
C GLU A 88 18.11 -15.56 11.34
N ALA A 89 19.03 -15.83 12.26
CA ALA A 89 18.72 -15.97 13.67
C ALA A 89 18.15 -14.66 14.27
N GLU A 90 18.70 -13.51 13.88
CA GLU A 90 18.23 -12.21 14.37
C GLU A 90 16.81 -11.87 13.87
N LEU A 91 16.51 -12.18 12.60
CA LEU A 91 15.17 -12.02 12.05
C LEU A 91 14.18 -12.99 12.67
N ALA A 92 14.57 -14.26 12.85
CA ALA A 92 13.74 -15.27 13.51
C ALA A 92 13.37 -14.85 14.94
N ALA A 93 14.33 -14.29 15.69
CA ALA A 93 14.11 -13.85 17.08
C ALA A 93 13.18 -12.64 17.20
N ARG A 94 13.23 -11.70 16.24
CA ARG A 94 12.42 -10.46 16.25
C ARG A 94 11.07 -10.60 15.56
N ARG A 95 10.79 -11.75 14.95
CA ARG A 95 9.58 -11.97 14.14
C ARG A 95 8.32 -12.00 15.02
N GLU A 96 7.35 -11.16 14.69
CA GLU A 96 6.10 -11.02 15.45
C GLU A 96 4.85 -10.94 14.56
N GLY A 97 3.70 -11.24 15.19
CA GLY A 97 2.37 -11.06 14.60
C GLY A 97 2.21 -11.74 13.23
N TRP A 98 1.80 -10.94 12.24
CA TRP A 98 1.53 -11.40 10.88
C TRP A 98 2.74 -12.08 10.23
N GLU A 99 3.95 -11.58 10.48
CA GLU A 99 5.16 -12.12 9.87
C GLU A 99 5.45 -13.54 10.35
N THR A 100 5.21 -13.83 11.63
CA THR A 100 5.37 -15.17 12.21
C THR A 100 4.44 -16.16 11.53
N GLN A 101 3.15 -15.83 11.39
CA GLN A 101 2.15 -16.71 10.78
C GLN A 101 2.41 -16.94 9.29
N ARG A 102 2.73 -15.87 8.55
CA ARG A 102 3.10 -15.96 7.14
C ARG A 102 4.33 -16.85 6.97
N TRP A 103 5.39 -16.59 7.73
CA TRP A 103 6.62 -17.34 7.61
C TRP A 103 6.43 -18.82 7.98
N ALA A 104 5.69 -19.12 9.05
CA ALA A 104 5.38 -20.50 9.44
C ALA A 104 4.68 -21.30 8.33
N ARG A 105 3.75 -20.69 7.59
CA ARG A 105 3.08 -21.35 6.46
C ARG A 105 3.97 -21.52 5.24
N HIS A 106 4.79 -20.52 4.93
CA HIS A 106 5.78 -20.65 3.86
C HIS A 106 6.82 -21.72 4.21
N LEU A 107 7.21 -21.83 5.47
CA LEU A 107 8.06 -22.91 5.97
C LEU A 107 7.36 -24.26 5.83
N ALA A 108 6.11 -24.39 6.28
CA ALA A 108 5.31 -25.60 6.16
C ALA A 108 5.20 -26.07 4.70
N ALA A 109 4.90 -25.15 3.78
CA ALA A 109 4.83 -25.46 2.36
C ALA A 109 6.15 -25.99 1.80
N LYS A 110 7.28 -25.36 2.19
CA LYS A 110 8.62 -25.84 1.80
C LYS A 110 8.93 -27.23 2.37
N LEU A 111 8.63 -27.47 3.64
CA LEU A 111 8.94 -28.73 4.32
C LEU A 111 8.10 -29.91 3.79
N HIS A 112 6.87 -29.64 3.37
CA HIS A 112 5.99 -30.64 2.74
C HIS A 112 6.11 -30.72 1.22
N GLY A 113 6.93 -29.85 0.60
CA GLY A 113 7.16 -29.87 -0.84
C GLY A 113 5.98 -29.39 -1.70
N HIS A 114 5.04 -28.62 -1.14
CA HIS A 114 3.95 -27.99 -1.89
C HIS A 114 4.11 -26.46 -1.99
N ARG A 115 3.32 -25.83 -2.86
CA ARG A 115 3.35 -24.38 -3.09
C ARG A 115 2.15 -23.65 -2.48
N GLU A 116 1.25 -24.38 -1.84
CA GLU A 116 0.09 -23.83 -1.15
C GLU A 116 0.52 -23.12 0.13
N VAL A 117 0.35 -21.81 0.15
CA VAL A 117 0.74 -20.93 1.25
C VAL A 117 -0.41 -20.07 1.72
N LEU A 118 -1.64 -20.32 1.24
CA LEU A 118 -2.86 -19.56 1.52
C LEU A 118 -3.62 -20.12 2.74
N PRO A 119 -4.44 -19.32 3.44
CA PRO A 119 -5.21 -19.82 4.57
C PRO A 119 -6.31 -20.74 4.07
N PRO A 120 -6.70 -21.75 4.87
CA PRO A 120 -7.94 -22.46 4.59
C PRO A 120 -9.08 -21.44 4.43
N GLY A 121 -9.71 -21.43 3.26
CA GLY A 121 -10.77 -20.48 2.87
C GLY A 121 -10.37 -19.36 1.89
N ALA A 122 -9.09 -19.26 1.49
CA ALA A 122 -8.67 -18.35 0.41
C ALA A 122 -8.49 -19.04 -0.95
N GLU A 123 -8.75 -20.35 -1.02
CA GLU A 123 -8.76 -21.10 -2.26
C GLU A 123 -10.10 -20.86 -2.98
N VAL A 124 -9.99 -20.24 -4.15
CA VAL A 124 -11.00 -20.11 -5.23
C VAL A 124 -12.19 -19.18 -4.90
N GLU A 125 -12.04 -17.88 -5.21
CA GLU A 125 -13.19 -17.15 -5.78
C GLU A 125 -13.51 -17.91 -7.07
N GLU A 126 -14.59 -18.72 -7.07
CA GLU A 126 -15.15 -19.21 -8.33
C GLU A 126 -15.30 -18.00 -9.24
N ASP A 127 -14.79 -18.11 -10.47
CA ASP A 127 -14.95 -17.09 -11.49
C ASP A 127 -16.46 -16.87 -11.67
N LEU A 128 -17.02 -15.93 -10.92
CA LEU A 128 -18.40 -15.45 -11.04
C LEU A 128 -18.47 -14.59 -12.31
N GLN A 129 -18.16 -15.20 -13.44
CA GLN A 129 -18.38 -14.63 -14.74
C GLN A 129 -19.90 -14.48 -14.88
N ILE A 130 -20.37 -13.24 -14.84
CA ILE A 130 -21.76 -12.90 -15.09
C ILE A 130 -22.03 -13.24 -16.56
N GLU A 131 -22.59 -14.42 -16.81
CA GLU A 131 -23.02 -14.79 -18.16
C GLU A 131 -24.25 -13.93 -18.55
N PRO A 132 -24.30 -13.40 -19.79
CA PRO A 132 -25.49 -12.71 -20.28
C PRO A 132 -26.70 -13.64 -20.30
N GLY A 133 -27.59 -13.48 -19.32
CA GLY A 133 -28.80 -14.29 -19.15
C GLY A 133 -29.54 -13.90 -17.88
N MET A 134 -30.81 -14.28 -17.79
CA MET A 134 -31.51 -14.19 -16.51
C MET A 134 -30.96 -15.32 -15.62
N PRO A 135 -30.49 -15.04 -14.39
CA PRO A 135 -29.94 -16.09 -13.53
C PRO A 135 -31.00 -17.16 -13.27
N ASP A 136 -30.55 -18.41 -13.10
CA ASP A 136 -31.43 -19.49 -12.73
C ASP A 136 -32.13 -19.15 -11.42
N THR A 137 -33.45 -19.16 -11.45
CA THR A 137 -34.26 -18.88 -10.27
C THR A 137 -34.11 -20.02 -9.26
N PRO A 138 -34.25 -19.75 -7.96
CA PRO A 138 -34.24 -20.80 -6.94
C PRO A 138 -35.21 -21.95 -7.25
N ALA A 139 -36.35 -21.67 -7.89
CA ALA A 139 -37.30 -22.68 -8.33
C ALA A 139 -36.77 -23.60 -9.46
N GLN A 140 -35.95 -23.07 -10.37
CA GLN A 140 -35.31 -23.85 -11.43
C GLN A 140 -34.18 -24.74 -10.89
N LEU A 141 -33.43 -24.25 -9.90
CA LEU A 141 -32.36 -25.01 -9.24
C LEU A 141 -32.88 -26.18 -8.39
N HIS A 142 -34.10 -26.07 -7.85
CA HIS A 142 -34.72 -27.09 -7.00
C HIS A 142 -35.82 -27.88 -7.72
N VAL A 143 -35.73 -28.06 -9.05
CA VAL A 143 -36.76 -28.79 -9.83
C VAL A 143 -36.95 -30.23 -9.36
N ASP A 144 -35.88 -30.87 -8.88
CA ASP A 144 -35.88 -32.23 -8.34
C ASP A 144 -36.25 -32.29 -6.84
N ALA A 145 -36.46 -31.13 -6.21
CA ALA A 145 -36.82 -30.99 -4.79
C ALA A 145 -37.82 -29.82 -4.59
N PRO A 146 -39.02 -29.87 -5.20
CA PRO A 146 -39.99 -28.79 -5.09
C PRO A 146 -40.47 -28.62 -3.64
N LEU A 147 -40.38 -27.39 -3.14
CA LEU A 147 -40.76 -27.05 -1.77
C LEU A 147 -42.28 -26.94 -1.57
N ASP A 148 -43.06 -26.88 -2.64
CA ASP A 148 -44.52 -26.70 -2.60
C ASP A 148 -45.21 -27.73 -1.70
N PHE A 149 -44.78 -28.99 -1.78
CA PHE A 149 -45.30 -30.06 -0.93
C PHE A 149 -45.07 -29.78 0.57
N HIS A 150 -43.89 -29.29 0.93
CA HIS A 150 -43.56 -28.96 2.32
C HIS A 150 -44.22 -27.68 2.79
N LEU A 151 -44.49 -26.74 1.88
CA LEU A 151 -45.23 -25.51 2.17
C LEU A 151 -46.70 -25.82 2.43
N ASP A 152 -47.33 -26.66 1.60
CA ASP A 152 -48.71 -27.12 1.81
C ASP A 152 -48.82 -27.90 3.12
N GLU A 153 -47.87 -28.82 3.38
CA GLU A 153 -47.79 -29.57 4.64
C GLU A 153 -47.61 -28.63 5.85
N ALA A 154 -46.77 -27.60 5.74
CA ALA A 154 -46.56 -26.62 6.79
C ALA A 154 -47.79 -25.75 7.06
N VAL A 155 -48.55 -25.38 6.02
CA VAL A 155 -49.81 -24.64 6.15
C VAL A 155 -50.87 -25.50 6.85
N ASP A 156 -51.00 -26.77 6.46
CA ASP A 156 -51.91 -27.71 7.11
C ASP A 156 -51.52 -27.97 8.57
N ALA A 157 -50.22 -27.98 8.87
CA ALA A 157 -49.69 -28.18 10.22
C ALA A 157 -49.65 -26.90 11.08
N ALA A 158 -49.81 -25.71 10.48
CA ALA A 158 -49.65 -24.44 11.17
C ALA A 158 -50.63 -24.29 12.35
N ASP A 159 -51.88 -24.71 12.17
CA ASP A 159 -52.92 -24.65 13.20
C ASP A 159 -52.77 -25.72 14.30
N LEU A 160 -51.95 -26.76 14.05
CA LEU A 160 -51.66 -27.83 15.01
C LEU A 160 -50.48 -27.48 15.92
N LEU A 161 -49.63 -26.55 15.49
CA LEU A 161 -48.54 -26.02 16.30
C LEU A 161 -49.10 -25.01 17.29
N ALA A 162 -48.64 -25.07 18.53
CA ALA A 162 -49.01 -24.07 19.51
C ALA A 162 -48.45 -22.71 19.05
N GLY A 163 -49.33 -21.76 18.72
CA GLY A 163 -48.90 -20.44 18.25
C GLY A 163 -48.03 -19.72 19.28
N ASP A 164 -47.19 -18.81 18.80
CA ASP A 164 -46.27 -17.96 19.59
C ASP A 164 -46.95 -17.15 20.71
N SER A 165 -48.28 -17.18 20.82
CA SER A 165 -49.04 -16.65 21.96
C SER A 165 -48.67 -17.25 23.32
N LEU A 166 -47.94 -18.36 23.37
CA LEU A 166 -47.41 -18.94 24.61
C LEU A 166 -45.98 -18.48 24.94
N TYR A 167 -45.28 -17.84 24.00
CA TYR A 167 -43.95 -17.31 24.21
C TYR A 167 -44.01 -15.80 24.44
N GLU A 168 -43.99 -15.40 25.71
CA GLU A 168 -43.83 -14.00 26.08
C GLU A 168 -42.33 -13.68 26.07
N ALA A 169 -41.87 -12.96 25.05
CA ALA A 169 -40.47 -12.58 24.92
C ALA A 169 -40.01 -11.79 26.17
N PRO A 170 -38.86 -12.12 26.78
CA PRO A 170 -38.35 -11.37 27.92
C PRO A 170 -38.23 -9.87 27.58
N ALA A 171 -38.67 -8.99 28.47
CA ALA A 171 -38.72 -7.53 28.24
C ALA A 171 -37.37 -6.91 27.80
N GLN A 172 -36.25 -7.58 28.11
CA GLN A 172 -34.90 -7.18 27.66
C GLN A 172 -34.62 -7.39 26.16
N TRP A 173 -35.45 -8.15 25.45
CA TRP A 173 -35.31 -8.47 24.02
C TRP A 173 -36.44 -7.87 23.18
N GLN A 174 -37.29 -7.04 23.77
CA GLN A 174 -38.15 -6.15 23.00
C GLN A 174 -37.28 -5.06 22.39
N GLU A 175 -37.38 -4.85 21.08
CA GLU A 175 -36.75 -3.69 20.45
C GLU A 175 -37.24 -2.43 21.19
N PRO A 176 -36.34 -1.62 21.76
CA PRO A 176 -36.73 -0.61 22.72
C PRO A 176 -37.60 0.49 22.10
N GLN A 177 -37.62 0.64 20.77
CA GLN A 177 -38.51 1.53 20.02
C GLN A 177 -38.73 0.99 18.61
N THR A 178 -39.96 1.05 18.11
CA THR A 178 -40.22 0.86 16.67
C THR A 178 -39.60 2.02 15.88
N LEU A 179 -39.16 1.76 14.65
CA LEU A 179 -38.55 2.78 13.79
C LEU A 179 -39.45 4.03 13.63
N GLU A 180 -40.77 3.83 13.58
CA GLU A 180 -41.76 4.91 13.51
C GLU A 180 -41.79 5.77 14.79
N GLN A 181 -41.65 5.16 15.97
CA GLN A 181 -41.55 5.88 17.25
C GLN A 181 -40.23 6.64 17.40
N ALA A 182 -39.12 6.06 16.94
CA ALA A 182 -37.82 6.73 16.95
C ALA A 182 -37.78 7.95 16.03
N LEU A 183 -38.48 7.88 14.89
CA LEU A 183 -38.63 8.99 13.95
C LEU A 183 -39.59 10.07 14.49
N ALA A 184 -40.69 9.69 15.13
CA ALA A 184 -41.62 10.62 15.76
C ALA A 184 -40.99 11.39 16.93
N ALA A 185 -40.10 10.76 17.70
CA ALA A 185 -39.40 11.40 18.81
C ALA A 185 -38.31 12.41 18.36
N ASN A 186 -37.88 12.36 17.11
CA ASN A 186 -36.89 13.28 16.53
C ASN A 186 -37.50 14.38 15.66
N LEU A 187 -38.83 14.45 15.58
CA LEU A 187 -39.52 15.57 14.96
C LEU A 187 -39.56 16.74 15.94
N PRO A 188 -38.99 17.92 15.61
CA PRO A 188 -39.13 19.09 16.46
C PRO A 188 -40.61 19.49 16.53
N ASP A 189 -41.16 19.59 17.74
CA ASP A 189 -42.51 20.09 17.97
C ASP A 189 -42.66 21.48 17.34
N ALA A 190 -43.52 21.58 16.33
CA ALA A 190 -43.80 22.85 15.64
C ALA A 190 -44.56 23.88 16.51
N ASP A 191 -44.94 23.49 17.73
CA ASP A 191 -45.67 24.33 18.70
C ASP A 191 -44.94 24.42 20.07
N ALA A 192 -43.64 24.12 20.13
CA ALA A 192 -42.86 24.40 21.34
C ALA A 192 -42.62 25.91 21.50
N GLU A 193 -43.47 26.54 22.29
CA GLU A 193 -43.33 27.90 22.77
C GLU A 193 -41.93 28.11 23.37
N ALA A 194 -41.19 29.09 22.85
CA ALA A 194 -39.84 29.40 23.29
C ALA A 194 -39.83 29.63 24.81
N PRO A 195 -38.92 28.99 25.57
CA PRO A 195 -38.86 29.21 27.00
C PRO A 195 -38.54 30.67 27.27
N ALA A 196 -39.39 31.32 28.05
CA ALA A 196 -39.16 32.67 28.56
C ALA A 196 -37.83 32.70 29.31
N THR A 197 -36.95 33.61 28.89
CA THR A 197 -35.68 33.90 29.55
C THR A 197 -35.92 34.28 31.02
N PRO A 198 -35.32 33.58 32.00
CA PRO A 198 -35.26 34.10 33.35
C PRO A 198 -34.40 35.36 33.34
N ALA A 199 -34.98 36.48 33.77
CA ALA A 199 -34.25 37.67 34.16
C ALA A 199 -33.55 37.39 35.51
N ASP A 200 -32.29 37.81 35.59
CA ASP A 200 -31.35 37.68 36.72
C ASP A 200 -30.78 36.28 37.01
N ALA A 201 -29.78 35.93 36.21
CA ALA A 201 -28.58 35.26 36.69
C ALA A 201 -27.37 35.91 36.00
N ASP A 202 -26.35 36.29 36.79
CA ASP A 202 -25.15 36.99 36.35
C ASP A 202 -24.59 36.45 35.02
N ALA A 203 -24.37 37.35 34.07
CA ALA A 203 -23.72 37.06 32.81
C ALA A 203 -22.29 36.56 33.07
N VAL A 204 -22.10 35.24 33.06
CA VAL A 204 -20.77 34.66 32.89
C VAL A 204 -20.33 34.97 31.47
N VAL A 205 -19.50 36.00 31.35
CA VAL A 205 -18.79 36.34 30.12
C VAL A 205 -17.95 35.12 29.73
N PRO A 206 -18.10 34.56 28.52
CA PRO A 206 -17.21 33.51 28.05
C PRO A 206 -15.78 34.08 27.99
N PRO A 207 -14.74 33.35 28.42
CA PRO A 207 -13.38 33.85 28.28
C PRO A 207 -13.10 34.11 26.79
N PRO A 208 -12.47 35.25 26.44
CA PRO A 208 -12.11 35.50 25.05
C PRO A 208 -11.18 34.37 24.58
N LEU A 209 -11.50 33.81 23.41
CA LEU A 209 -10.65 32.88 22.69
C LEU A 209 -9.26 33.53 22.56
N ALA A 210 -8.25 32.86 23.09
CA ALA A 210 -6.89 33.39 23.14
C ALA A 210 -6.41 33.70 21.72
N ASP A 211 -6.09 34.97 21.47
CA ASP A 211 -5.40 35.45 20.29
C ASP A 211 -4.06 34.71 20.16
N HIS A 212 -3.90 33.91 19.11
CA HIS A 212 -2.72 33.06 18.88
C HIS A 212 -1.45 33.88 18.54
N SER A 213 -1.56 35.20 18.49
CA SER A 213 -0.48 36.15 18.20
C SER A 213 0.47 36.40 19.40
N ARG A 214 0.41 35.57 20.46
CA ARG A 214 1.17 35.79 21.71
C ARG A 214 2.13 34.67 22.13
N TRP A 215 2.45 33.74 21.23
CA TRP A 215 3.59 32.85 21.42
C TRP A 215 4.90 33.59 21.07
N ALA A 216 5.20 34.63 21.85
CA ALA A 216 6.52 35.23 21.93
C ALA A 216 7.21 34.67 23.17
N LEU A 217 8.40 34.11 22.94
CA LEU A 217 9.31 33.58 23.97
C LEU A 217 9.65 34.68 25.00
N LEU A 218 9.48 34.30 26.27
CA LEU A 218 10.15 34.73 27.51
C LEU A 218 10.81 36.12 27.54
N ASP A 219 10.34 36.94 28.48
CA ASP A 219 11.02 38.13 29.02
C ASP A 219 12.45 37.76 29.47
N GLU A 220 13.45 38.34 28.80
CA GLU A 220 14.79 38.48 29.33
C GLU A 220 15.03 39.96 29.63
N ASP A 221 14.90 40.30 30.90
CA ASP A 221 15.08 41.62 31.48
C ASP A 221 16.56 41.99 31.44
N ALA A 222 17.01 42.48 30.28
CA ALA A 222 18.27 43.18 30.12
C ALA A 222 18.05 44.29 29.09
N ALA A 223 17.90 45.53 29.55
CA ALA A 223 17.84 46.68 28.66
C ALA A 223 19.22 46.96 28.03
N PRO A 224 19.33 47.05 26.69
CA PRO A 224 20.31 47.90 26.05
C PRO A 224 19.63 49.06 25.32
N ALA A 225 20.36 50.16 25.25
CA ALA A 225 19.96 51.45 24.74
C ALA A 225 19.37 51.42 23.33
N ALA A 226 18.40 52.31 23.09
CA ALA A 226 17.82 52.59 21.78
C ALA A 226 18.91 52.94 20.76
N VAL A 227 19.13 52.05 19.79
CA VAL A 227 19.92 52.35 18.60
C VAL A 227 18.94 52.77 17.50
N SER A 228 18.97 54.04 17.12
CA SER A 228 18.22 54.54 15.97
C SER A 228 18.69 53.81 14.71
N ARG A 229 17.83 52.97 14.11
CA ARG A 229 18.05 52.47 12.75
C ARG A 229 17.87 53.63 11.79
N GLN A 230 18.99 54.11 11.26
CA GLN A 230 18.98 54.96 10.07
C GLN A 230 18.50 54.11 8.89
N THR A 231 17.33 54.43 8.35
CA THR A 231 16.87 53.92 7.06
C THR A 231 17.81 54.44 5.98
N THR A 232 18.70 53.59 5.50
CA THR A 232 19.40 53.80 4.23
C THR A 232 18.62 53.05 3.15
N ALA A 233 18.20 53.78 2.12
CA ALA A 233 17.51 53.20 0.97
C ALA A 233 18.45 52.20 0.26
N PRO A 234 17.93 51.06 -0.24
CA PRO A 234 18.73 50.11 -1.00
C PRO A 234 19.23 50.77 -2.30
N PRO A 235 20.46 50.45 -2.77
CA PRO A 235 20.93 50.94 -4.07
C PRO A 235 20.05 50.37 -5.19
N ALA A 236 19.72 51.20 -6.16
CA ALA A 236 18.98 50.80 -7.35
C ALA A 236 19.78 49.75 -8.15
N LEU A 237 19.12 48.65 -8.51
CA LEU A 237 19.69 47.64 -9.39
C LEU A 237 19.94 48.24 -10.79
N PRO A 238 21.01 47.84 -11.49
CA PRO A 238 21.28 48.33 -12.83
C PRO A 238 20.15 47.93 -13.78
N VAL A 239 19.63 48.91 -14.52
CA VAL A 239 18.66 48.69 -15.59
C VAL A 239 19.43 48.15 -16.80
N PHE A 240 19.16 46.91 -17.18
CA PHE A 240 19.72 46.31 -18.38
C PHE A 240 18.93 46.78 -19.60
N ASP A 241 19.64 47.24 -20.63
CA ASP A 241 19.04 47.62 -21.91
C ASP A 241 18.66 46.35 -22.70
N SER A 242 17.38 46.03 -22.71
CA SER A 242 16.81 44.86 -23.39
C SER A 242 16.76 45.01 -24.92
N ALA A 243 17.10 46.19 -25.48
CA ALA A 243 17.04 46.44 -26.92
C ALA A 243 18.11 45.70 -27.74
N HIS A 244 19.10 45.07 -27.09
CA HIS A 244 20.17 44.31 -27.73
C HIS A 244 20.17 42.80 -27.41
N LEU A 245 19.13 42.31 -26.71
CA LEU A 245 18.93 40.87 -26.50
C LEU A 245 18.19 40.29 -27.70
N SER A 246 18.95 39.82 -28.68
CA SER A 246 18.42 39.04 -29.80
C SER A 246 18.36 37.56 -29.39
N LEU A 247 17.15 37.02 -29.23
CA LEU A 247 16.94 35.59 -29.15
C LEU A 247 17.49 34.97 -30.44
N VAL A 248 18.41 34.03 -30.31
CA VAL A 248 18.68 33.10 -31.41
C VAL A 248 17.44 32.22 -31.45
N ASP A 249 16.70 32.24 -32.56
CA ASP A 249 15.70 31.21 -32.88
C ASP A 249 16.42 29.88 -32.80
N MET A 250 16.28 29.22 -31.66
CA MET A 250 16.73 27.86 -31.47
C MET A 250 15.79 27.05 -32.34
N ASP A 251 16.29 26.63 -33.51
CA ASP A 251 15.59 25.86 -34.53
C ASP A 251 14.42 25.06 -33.93
N ASP A 252 13.20 25.56 -34.13
CA ASP A 252 11.95 24.81 -33.87
C ASP A 252 11.72 23.80 -35.01
N THR A 253 12.82 23.25 -35.53
CA THR A 253 12.85 22.15 -36.48
C THR A 253 13.18 20.91 -35.65
N PRO A 254 12.18 20.09 -35.28
CA PRO A 254 12.44 18.92 -34.44
C PRO A 254 13.49 18.02 -35.10
N PRO A 255 14.57 17.63 -34.39
CA PRO A 255 15.45 16.59 -34.87
C PRO A 255 14.67 15.28 -34.81
N GLY A 256 14.25 14.80 -35.99
CA GLY A 256 13.55 13.53 -36.16
C GLY A 256 12.16 13.71 -36.75
N THR A 257 12.07 13.76 -38.07
CA THR A 257 10.82 13.60 -38.84
C THR A 257 10.40 12.11 -38.90
N GLY A 258 10.49 11.43 -37.75
CA GLY A 258 9.94 10.11 -37.51
C GLY A 258 8.84 10.21 -36.44
N PRO A 259 7.85 9.30 -36.42
CA PRO A 259 6.86 9.27 -35.36
C PRO A 259 7.59 9.04 -34.02
N ARG A 260 7.41 9.97 -33.08
CA ARG A 260 7.91 9.84 -31.71
C ARG A 260 7.30 8.58 -31.08
N ARG A 261 8.15 7.76 -30.47
CA ARG A 261 7.78 6.49 -29.84
C ARG A 261 7.86 6.64 -28.33
N GLY A 262 6.70 6.71 -27.68
CA GLY A 262 6.56 6.95 -26.24
C GLY A 262 6.42 8.42 -25.82
N ALA A 263 6.10 8.61 -24.55
CA ALA A 263 5.77 9.89 -23.94
C ALA A 263 6.99 10.82 -23.82
N ARG A 264 6.74 12.13 -23.78
CA ARG A 264 7.80 13.15 -23.68
C ARG A 264 8.42 13.23 -22.29
N GLY A 265 7.64 12.95 -21.25
CA GLY A 265 8.01 12.98 -19.85
C GLY A 265 7.04 12.13 -19.06
N ALA A 266 7.08 12.20 -17.73
CA ALA A 266 6.26 11.34 -16.88
C ALA A 266 5.93 11.97 -15.52
N VAL A 267 4.80 11.58 -14.95
CA VAL A 267 4.50 11.80 -13.54
C VAL A 267 4.99 10.59 -12.75
N VAL A 268 6.06 10.76 -11.97
CA VAL A 268 6.57 9.71 -11.09
C VAL A 268 5.86 9.78 -9.74
N VAL A 269 5.35 8.65 -9.27
CA VAL A 269 4.76 8.51 -7.94
C VAL A 269 5.64 7.58 -7.12
N LEU A 270 6.23 8.10 -6.05
CA LEU A 270 7.07 7.38 -5.12
C LEU A 270 6.28 7.09 -3.85
N ALA A 271 6.30 5.85 -3.38
CA ALA A 271 5.56 5.43 -2.19
C ALA A 271 6.23 4.22 -1.49
N GLY A 272 5.83 3.94 -0.26
CA GLY A 272 6.29 2.76 0.50
C GLY A 272 5.25 2.30 1.52
N ILE A 273 5.60 2.27 2.80
CA ILE A 273 4.67 1.85 3.87
C ILE A 273 3.47 2.82 3.94
N GLY A 274 2.25 2.28 3.89
CA GLY A 274 1.01 3.07 3.76
C GLY A 274 0.75 3.61 2.35
N GLY A 275 1.71 3.45 1.43
CA GLY A 275 1.65 3.87 0.04
C GLY A 275 0.50 3.29 -0.79
N PRO A 276 0.10 2.00 -0.66
CA PRO A 276 -0.97 1.44 -1.47
C PRO A 276 -2.32 2.15 -1.29
N ASP A 277 -2.62 2.66 -0.09
CA ASP A 277 -3.84 3.41 0.17
C ASP A 277 -3.79 4.81 -0.44
N ALA A 278 -2.70 5.54 -0.20
CA ALA A 278 -2.46 6.84 -0.80
C ALA A 278 -2.51 6.79 -2.33
N LEU A 279 -1.89 5.76 -2.92
CA LEU A 279 -1.91 5.52 -4.36
C LEU A 279 -3.34 5.23 -4.85
N ARG A 280 -4.12 4.40 -4.14
CA ARG A 280 -5.51 4.12 -4.50
C ARG A 280 -6.34 5.39 -4.55
N ARG A 281 -6.20 6.25 -3.54
CA ARG A 281 -6.90 7.54 -3.44
C ARG A 281 -6.48 8.52 -4.53
N LEU A 282 -5.18 8.58 -4.85
CA LEU A 282 -4.64 9.37 -5.95
C LEU A 282 -5.24 8.90 -7.29
N LEU A 283 -5.11 7.61 -7.60
CA LEU A 283 -5.54 7.04 -8.88
C LEU A 283 -7.05 7.10 -9.09
N ALA A 284 -7.85 6.94 -8.04
CA ALA A 284 -9.31 7.04 -8.12
C ALA A 284 -9.81 8.47 -8.41
N ALA A 285 -8.98 9.49 -8.18
CA ALA A 285 -9.30 10.89 -8.39
C ALA A 285 -8.77 11.46 -9.72
N LEU A 286 -8.08 10.65 -10.53
CA LEU A 286 -7.60 11.05 -11.85
C LEU A 286 -8.72 10.94 -12.90
N PRO A 287 -8.65 11.70 -14.01
CA PRO A 287 -9.52 11.53 -15.15
C PRO A 287 -9.18 10.28 -15.96
N SER A 288 -10.08 9.86 -16.84
CA SER A 288 -9.91 8.73 -17.76
C SER A 288 -8.96 9.01 -18.93
N ALA A 289 -8.56 10.27 -19.15
CA ALA A 289 -7.66 10.67 -20.23
C ALA A 289 -6.60 11.67 -19.76
N LEU A 290 -5.34 11.28 -19.85
CA LEU A 290 -4.16 12.11 -19.58
C LEU A 290 -3.21 12.12 -20.78
N ASP A 291 -2.51 13.24 -20.98
CA ASP A 291 -1.40 13.42 -21.95
C ASP A 291 -0.03 13.06 -21.35
N VAL A 292 -0.02 12.41 -20.19
CA VAL A 292 1.20 12.01 -19.49
C VAL A 292 1.04 10.60 -18.92
N PRO A 293 2.08 9.75 -18.95
CA PRO A 293 2.08 8.50 -18.21
C PRO A 293 2.32 8.73 -16.72
N LEU A 294 1.77 7.85 -15.89
CA LEU A 294 2.12 7.75 -14.48
C LEU A 294 3.09 6.58 -14.27
N LEU A 295 4.21 6.83 -13.60
CA LEU A 295 5.22 5.84 -13.26
C LEU A 295 5.24 5.65 -11.75
N VAL A 296 4.72 4.53 -11.27
CA VAL A 296 4.61 4.23 -9.84
C VAL A 296 5.77 3.36 -9.41
N ARG A 297 6.60 3.87 -8.50
CA ARG A 297 7.63 3.10 -7.82
C ARG A 297 7.27 2.94 -6.35
N MET A 298 7.06 1.68 -5.96
CA MET A 298 6.87 1.28 -4.58
C MET A 298 7.67 0.00 -4.35
N PRO A 299 8.75 0.02 -3.56
CA PRO A 299 9.53 -1.18 -3.27
C PRO A 299 8.63 -2.28 -2.68
N LEU A 300 8.65 -3.46 -3.29
CA LEU A 300 7.84 -4.61 -2.90
C LEU A 300 8.64 -5.89 -3.13
N ASP A 301 8.69 -6.81 -2.16
CA ASP A 301 9.49 -8.02 -2.39
C ASP A 301 8.76 -9.04 -3.29
N GLY A 302 9.34 -9.36 -4.46
CA GLY A 302 8.93 -10.48 -5.30
C GLY A 302 7.62 -10.27 -6.09
N ALA A 303 6.83 -11.34 -6.25
CA ALA A 303 5.65 -11.42 -7.13
C ALA A 303 4.45 -10.50 -6.75
N ARG A 304 4.65 -9.53 -5.86
CA ARG A 304 3.60 -8.61 -5.35
C ARG A 304 3.22 -7.51 -6.34
N TYR A 305 4.08 -7.17 -7.30
CA TYR A 305 3.77 -6.14 -8.28
C TYR A 305 2.53 -6.48 -9.12
N GLY A 306 2.33 -7.76 -9.48
CA GLY A 306 1.12 -8.19 -10.18
C GLY A 306 -0.16 -8.04 -9.34
N ASN A 307 -0.08 -8.25 -8.03
CA ASN A 307 -1.22 -8.00 -7.13
C ASN A 307 -1.51 -6.51 -7.00
N LEU A 308 -0.48 -5.67 -6.90
CA LEU A 308 -0.64 -4.21 -6.89
C LEU A 308 -1.31 -3.72 -8.18
N VAL A 309 -0.88 -4.21 -9.35
CA VAL A 309 -1.52 -3.89 -10.64
C VAL A 309 -3.00 -4.23 -10.59
N LYS A 310 -3.38 -5.45 -10.17
CA LYS A 310 -4.79 -5.85 -10.05
C LYS A 310 -5.57 -4.95 -9.09
N GLN A 311 -5.00 -4.59 -7.94
CA GLN A 311 -5.64 -3.75 -6.95
C GLN A 311 -5.83 -2.31 -7.45
N MET A 312 -4.83 -1.73 -8.12
CA MET A 312 -4.90 -0.38 -8.65
C MET A 312 -5.80 -0.29 -9.88
N ALA A 313 -5.81 -1.31 -10.73
CA ALA A 313 -6.69 -1.39 -11.90
C ALA A 313 -8.18 -1.38 -11.52
N ARG A 314 -8.56 -1.90 -10.34
CA ARG A 314 -9.95 -1.87 -9.86
C ARG A 314 -10.46 -0.47 -9.53
N VAL A 315 -9.57 0.49 -9.27
CA VAL A 315 -9.94 1.85 -8.83
C VAL A 315 -9.55 2.94 -9.82
N SER A 316 -8.57 2.68 -10.69
CA SER A 316 -8.07 3.68 -11.63
C SER A 316 -8.94 3.71 -12.88
N PRO A 317 -9.34 4.90 -13.36
CA PRO A 317 -9.97 5.02 -14.67
C PRO A 317 -8.98 4.88 -15.83
N LEU A 318 -7.66 4.93 -15.56
CA LEU A 318 -6.60 4.72 -16.53
C LEU A 318 -6.15 3.24 -16.51
N PRO A 319 -5.73 2.67 -17.65
CA PRO A 319 -5.16 1.33 -17.67
C PRO A 319 -3.91 1.24 -16.78
N VAL A 320 -3.91 0.26 -15.86
CA VAL A 320 -2.76 -0.02 -14.99
C VAL A 320 -2.04 -1.26 -15.48
N LEU A 321 -0.74 -1.13 -15.74
CA LEU A 321 0.11 -2.18 -16.31
C LEU A 321 1.38 -2.35 -15.49
N LEU A 322 1.99 -3.53 -15.57
CA LEU A 322 3.37 -3.73 -15.13
C LEU A 322 4.30 -3.19 -16.22
N ALA A 323 5.34 -2.46 -15.84
CA ALA A 323 6.33 -1.98 -16.78
C ALA A 323 7.15 -3.15 -17.35
N GLU A 324 7.21 -3.26 -18.68
CA GLU A 324 7.96 -4.31 -19.38
C GLU A 324 9.21 -3.71 -20.02
N THR A 325 10.38 -4.31 -19.74
CA THR A 325 11.65 -3.85 -20.32
C THR A 325 11.61 -3.88 -21.85
N GLY A 326 12.01 -2.77 -22.48
CA GLY A 326 12.01 -2.59 -23.93
C GLY A 326 10.70 -2.05 -24.50
N ALA A 327 9.62 -1.99 -23.71
CA ALA A 327 8.36 -1.41 -24.15
C ALA A 327 8.41 0.13 -24.16
N GLU A 328 7.60 0.74 -25.02
CA GLU A 328 7.38 2.19 -25.08
C GLU A 328 6.50 2.63 -23.90
N VAL A 329 6.83 3.77 -23.28
CA VAL A 329 6.02 4.35 -22.20
C VAL A 329 4.91 5.18 -22.85
N LEU A 330 3.66 4.74 -22.75
CA LEU A 330 2.53 5.40 -23.41
C LEU A 330 1.80 6.36 -22.47
N GLU A 331 1.37 7.51 -23.01
CA GLU A 331 0.53 8.47 -22.30
C GLU A 331 -0.82 7.85 -21.91
N GLY A 332 -1.45 8.38 -20.86
CA GLY A 332 -2.75 7.88 -20.39
C GLY A 332 -2.71 6.48 -19.79
N HIS A 333 -1.53 5.99 -19.41
CA HIS A 333 -1.34 4.71 -18.72
C HIS A 333 -0.65 4.91 -17.38
N VAL A 334 -0.96 4.02 -16.43
CA VAL A 334 -0.26 3.91 -15.15
C VAL A 334 0.62 2.68 -15.21
N TYR A 335 1.92 2.84 -15.01
CA TYR A 335 2.88 1.76 -15.00
C TYR A 335 3.40 1.53 -13.58
N ILE A 336 3.31 0.30 -13.11
CA ILE A 336 3.98 -0.14 -11.89
C ILE A 336 5.40 -0.59 -12.26
N LEU A 337 6.41 0.00 -11.63
CA LEU A 337 7.81 -0.31 -11.88
C LEU A 337 8.32 -1.35 -10.87
N SER A 338 8.93 -2.42 -11.39
CA SER A 338 9.75 -3.33 -10.59
C SER A 338 11.07 -2.68 -10.19
N ASP A 339 11.79 -3.31 -9.26
CA ASP A 339 12.94 -2.67 -8.63
C ASP A 339 14.09 -2.35 -9.59
N ASP A 340 14.26 -3.17 -10.61
CA ASP A 340 15.26 -3.06 -11.66
C ASP A 340 14.74 -2.34 -12.92
N THR A 341 13.52 -1.81 -12.90
CA THR A 341 12.95 -1.12 -14.06
C THR A 341 13.25 0.37 -14.01
N ALA A 342 13.83 0.89 -15.09
CA ALA A 342 14.18 2.28 -15.29
C ALA A 342 13.54 2.81 -16.58
N THR A 343 13.71 4.11 -16.82
CA THR A 343 13.32 4.76 -18.07
C THR A 343 14.51 5.38 -18.79
N VAL A 344 14.40 5.45 -20.12
CA VAL A 344 15.38 6.10 -21.00
C VAL A 344 14.65 6.86 -22.09
N LEU A 345 15.15 8.05 -22.42
CA LEU A 345 14.67 8.81 -23.57
C LEU A 345 15.38 8.28 -24.83
N ARG A 346 14.60 7.74 -25.78
CA ARG A 346 15.08 7.28 -27.09
C ARG A 346 14.16 7.85 -28.19
N ASP A 347 14.76 8.39 -29.24
CA ASP A 347 14.01 8.95 -30.38
C ASP A 347 12.91 9.96 -29.97
N GLY A 348 13.18 10.74 -28.91
CA GLY A 348 12.28 11.76 -28.38
C GLY A 348 11.15 11.26 -27.48
N GLY A 349 11.07 9.97 -27.16
CA GLY A 349 10.08 9.40 -26.24
C GLY A 349 10.67 8.43 -25.21
N LEU A 350 9.96 8.23 -24.11
CA LEU A 350 10.38 7.36 -23.02
C LEU A 350 10.16 5.89 -23.37
N GLN A 351 11.14 5.06 -23.03
CA GLN A 351 11.08 3.60 -23.10
C GLN A 351 11.57 2.99 -21.79
N PHE A 352 11.04 1.82 -21.43
CA PHE A 352 11.50 1.07 -20.27
C PHE A 352 12.80 0.32 -20.57
N GLU A 353 13.70 0.28 -19.60
CA GLU A 353 14.93 -0.51 -19.66
C GLU A 353 15.23 -1.15 -18.31
N SER A 354 15.94 -2.27 -18.31
CA SER A 354 16.40 -2.90 -17.06
C SER A 354 17.72 -2.26 -16.62
N ARG A 355 17.77 -1.82 -15.35
CA ARG A 355 18.96 -1.36 -14.65
C ARG A 355 18.97 -1.83 -13.20
N PRO A 356 20.11 -2.28 -12.67
CA PRO A 356 20.22 -2.67 -11.26
C PRO A 356 19.79 -1.59 -10.26
N GLN A 357 19.97 -0.31 -10.60
CA GLN A 357 19.61 0.83 -9.76
C GLN A 357 18.13 1.22 -9.87
N GLY A 358 17.40 0.68 -10.84
CA GLY A 358 16.01 1.05 -11.10
C GLY A 358 15.86 2.48 -11.64
N LEU A 359 14.73 3.11 -11.30
CA LEU A 359 14.37 4.45 -11.76
C LEU A 359 15.30 5.53 -11.18
N GLU A 360 15.86 6.36 -12.06
CA GLU A 360 16.67 7.52 -11.70
C GLU A 360 15.96 8.81 -12.14
N LEU A 361 15.52 9.65 -11.20
CA LEU A 361 14.75 10.86 -11.50
C LEU A 361 15.50 11.85 -12.40
N ALA A 362 16.82 11.94 -12.26
CA ALA A 362 17.67 12.86 -13.04
C ALA A 362 17.69 12.55 -14.56
N ARG A 363 17.17 11.41 -14.99
CA ARG A 363 17.11 10.99 -16.40
C ARG A 363 15.78 11.37 -17.07
N LEU A 364 14.84 11.90 -16.31
CA LEU A 364 13.58 12.40 -16.83
C LEU A 364 13.75 13.84 -17.34
N PRO A 365 13.07 14.21 -18.44
CA PRO A 365 13.07 15.58 -18.92
C PRO A 365 12.24 16.46 -17.96
N PRO A 366 12.87 17.43 -17.27
CA PRO A 366 12.26 18.10 -16.12
C PRO A 366 11.00 18.88 -16.49
N GLY A 367 11.04 19.69 -17.55
CA GLY A 367 9.90 20.53 -17.96
C GLY A 367 8.66 19.76 -18.43
N GLU A 368 8.77 18.45 -18.65
CA GLU A 368 7.68 17.56 -19.09
C GLU A 368 7.34 16.52 -18.01
N SER A 369 7.91 16.64 -16.80
CA SER A 369 7.82 15.63 -15.75
C SER A 369 7.37 16.20 -14.41
N ALA A 370 6.88 15.29 -13.56
CA ALA A 370 6.52 15.57 -12.19
C ALA A 370 6.96 14.46 -11.25
N VAL A 371 7.14 14.78 -9.97
CA VAL A 371 7.43 13.81 -8.91
C VAL A 371 6.46 14.01 -7.75
N ILE A 372 5.82 12.93 -7.31
CA ILE A 372 4.90 12.93 -6.19
C ILE A 372 5.45 11.99 -5.13
N LEU A 373 5.62 12.49 -3.91
CA LEU A 373 6.04 11.71 -2.77
C LEU A 373 4.83 11.43 -1.88
N LEU A 374 4.39 10.17 -1.87
CA LEU A 374 3.33 9.67 -1.01
C LEU A 374 3.90 9.08 0.28
N SER A 375 3.00 8.61 1.16
CA SER A 375 3.35 7.89 2.39
C SER A 375 4.38 6.79 2.14
N GLY A 376 5.46 6.83 2.91
CA GLY A 376 6.55 5.85 2.89
C GLY A 376 7.49 5.95 1.70
N ALA A 377 7.43 7.03 0.91
CA ALA A 377 8.44 7.28 -0.11
C ALA A 377 9.84 7.36 0.53
N ASP A 378 10.84 6.82 -0.18
CA ASP A 378 12.22 6.79 0.30
C ASP A 378 12.79 8.22 0.43
N LEU A 379 13.34 8.55 1.60
CA LEU A 379 13.99 9.81 1.89
C LEU A 379 15.15 10.11 0.93
N LEU A 380 15.83 9.07 0.42
CA LEU A 380 16.92 9.23 -0.55
C LEU A 380 16.46 9.83 -1.89
N GLN A 381 15.15 9.82 -2.17
CA GLN A 381 14.59 10.40 -3.39
C GLN A 381 14.22 11.88 -3.25
N VAL A 382 14.30 12.45 -2.05
CA VAL A 382 13.98 13.88 -1.80
C VAL A 382 14.95 14.80 -2.54
N ASP A 383 16.26 14.62 -2.35
CA ASP A 383 17.26 15.48 -3.00
C ASP A 383 17.22 15.39 -4.54
N PRO A 384 17.13 14.18 -5.15
CA PRO A 384 16.91 14.06 -6.59
C PRO A 384 15.61 14.72 -7.08
N ALA A 385 14.52 14.62 -6.32
CA ALA A 385 13.25 15.26 -6.68
C ALA A 385 13.36 16.79 -6.64
N LEU A 386 13.98 17.36 -5.60
CA LEU A 386 14.20 18.81 -5.50
C LEU A 386 15.17 19.32 -6.58
N THR A 387 16.22 18.56 -6.89
CA THR A 387 17.13 18.89 -8.00
C THR A 387 16.39 18.93 -9.34
N LEU A 388 15.47 17.97 -9.57
CA LEU A 388 14.65 17.96 -10.78
C LEU A 388 13.65 19.13 -10.79
N ALA A 389 13.15 19.54 -9.62
CA ALA A 389 12.27 20.69 -9.47
C ALA A 389 12.99 22.01 -9.85
N GLU A 390 14.23 22.20 -9.40
CA GLU A 390 15.07 23.33 -9.80
C GLU A 390 15.28 23.39 -11.31
N ALA A 391 15.32 22.24 -11.97
CA ALA A 391 15.44 22.12 -13.43
C ALA A 391 14.09 22.28 -14.18
N GLY A 392 12.96 22.45 -13.47
CA GLY A 392 11.65 22.76 -14.04
C GLY A 392 10.57 21.70 -13.88
N ALA A 393 10.83 20.59 -13.17
CA ALA A 393 9.78 19.61 -12.87
C ALA A 393 8.83 20.11 -11.77
N TRP A 394 7.59 19.62 -11.80
CA TRP A 394 6.65 19.86 -10.71
C TRP A 394 6.80 18.80 -9.61
N VAL A 395 6.89 19.21 -8.34
CA VAL A 395 6.96 18.26 -7.22
C VAL A 395 5.85 18.53 -6.22
N GLY A 396 5.27 17.45 -5.70
CA GLY A 396 4.27 17.49 -4.64
C GLY A 396 4.50 16.43 -3.57
N GLY A 397 4.21 16.76 -2.32
CA GLY A 397 4.21 15.84 -1.18
C GLY A 397 2.80 15.63 -0.64
N GLN A 398 2.50 14.39 -0.25
CA GLN A 398 1.27 14.05 0.45
C GLN A 398 1.23 14.70 1.85
N VAL A 399 0.08 15.26 2.21
CA VAL A 399 -0.26 15.65 3.59
C VAL A 399 -1.59 15.04 4.03
N GLY A 400 -1.98 15.27 5.29
CA GLY A 400 -3.26 14.85 5.86
C GLY A 400 -3.24 13.52 6.61
N GLU A 401 -4.38 13.17 7.22
CA GLU A 401 -4.56 12.03 8.15
C GLU A 401 -4.26 10.65 7.53
N GLY A 402 -4.17 10.55 6.20
CA GLY A 402 -3.83 9.31 5.47
C GLY A 402 -2.34 9.11 5.19
N CYS A 403 -1.46 9.99 5.69
CA CYS A 403 -0.02 9.89 5.48
C CYS A 403 0.65 9.16 6.67
N TYR A 404 0.79 7.84 6.55
CA TYR A 404 1.30 6.99 7.64
C TYR A 404 2.79 7.19 7.92
N ASP A 405 3.59 7.32 6.85
CA ASP A 405 5.01 7.66 6.94
C ASP A 405 5.27 8.95 6.14
N PRO A 406 5.28 10.12 6.80
CA PRO A 406 5.30 11.40 6.13
C PRO A 406 6.71 11.93 5.85
N ALA A 407 7.78 11.17 6.13
CA ALA A 407 9.13 11.72 6.21
C ALA A 407 9.58 12.41 4.91
N ALA A 408 9.50 11.72 3.78
CA ALA A 408 9.92 12.28 2.49
C ALA A 408 8.92 13.32 1.94
N ALA A 409 7.62 13.09 2.12
CA ALA A 409 6.58 14.04 1.73
C ALA A 409 6.70 15.37 2.49
N THR A 410 6.94 15.32 3.80
CA THR A 410 7.16 16.51 4.64
C THR A 410 8.42 17.24 4.23
N ALA A 411 9.49 16.53 3.84
CA ALA A 411 10.73 17.16 3.41
C ALA A 411 10.56 18.01 2.14
N VAL A 412 9.85 17.51 1.12
CA VAL A 412 9.59 18.30 -0.10
C VAL A 412 8.63 19.46 0.17
N VAL A 413 7.63 19.28 1.05
CA VAL A 413 6.73 20.36 1.45
C VAL A 413 7.47 21.44 2.23
N ALA A 414 8.37 21.07 3.14
CA ALA A 414 9.22 22.01 3.87
C ALA A 414 10.18 22.78 2.96
N ALA A 415 10.57 22.19 1.81
CA ALA A 415 11.32 22.87 0.76
C ALA A 415 10.47 23.81 -0.12
N GLY A 416 9.18 23.96 0.18
CA GLY A 416 8.27 24.87 -0.53
C GLY A 416 7.57 24.24 -1.74
N MET A 417 7.66 22.92 -1.92
CA MET A 417 6.92 22.20 -2.97
C MET A 417 5.43 22.08 -2.61
N PHE A 418 4.61 21.66 -3.58
CA PHE A 418 3.17 21.56 -3.40
C PHE A 418 2.82 20.57 -2.28
N ALA A 419 1.87 20.94 -1.43
CA ALA A 419 1.33 20.08 -0.37
C ALA A 419 -0.14 19.81 -0.66
N GLY A 420 -0.56 18.55 -0.64
CA GLY A 420 -1.97 18.21 -0.73
C GLY A 420 -2.28 16.78 -0.34
N GLU A 421 -3.54 16.51 -0.05
CA GLU A 421 -4.05 15.15 0.05
C GLU A 421 -3.98 14.43 -1.31
N PRO A 422 -4.03 13.09 -1.38
CA PRO A 422 -3.95 12.36 -2.65
C PRO A 422 -4.93 12.85 -3.72
N GLN A 423 -6.14 13.24 -3.33
CA GLN A 423 -7.14 13.80 -4.26
C GLN A 423 -6.75 15.19 -4.80
N GLU A 424 -6.13 16.04 -3.97
CA GLU A 424 -5.65 17.37 -4.38
C GLU A 424 -4.43 17.25 -5.29
N LEU A 425 -3.54 16.29 -5.02
CA LEU A 425 -2.43 15.93 -5.92
C LEU A 425 -2.95 15.46 -7.28
N ALA A 426 -4.01 14.63 -7.30
CA ALA A 426 -4.65 14.19 -8.55
C ALA A 426 -5.26 15.37 -9.33
N GLN A 427 -5.92 16.31 -8.64
CA GLN A 427 -6.45 17.52 -9.26
C GLN A 427 -5.33 18.40 -9.84
N ALA A 428 -4.20 18.52 -9.14
CA ALA A 428 -3.03 19.25 -9.62
C ALA A 428 -2.41 18.59 -10.87
N ILE A 429 -2.36 17.25 -10.94
CA ILE A 429 -1.98 16.51 -12.16
C ILE A 429 -2.97 16.82 -13.29
N SER A 430 -4.27 16.71 -13.00
CA SER A 430 -5.33 16.88 -13.99
C SER A 430 -5.33 18.28 -14.58
N ALA A 431 -5.12 19.31 -13.76
CA ALA A 431 -5.02 20.69 -14.22
C ALA A 431 -3.87 20.94 -15.22
N ARG A 432 -2.87 20.06 -15.26
CA ARG A 432 -1.70 20.17 -16.14
C ARG A 432 -1.78 19.28 -17.37
N TRP A 433 -2.34 18.08 -17.24
CA TRP A 433 -2.25 17.04 -18.27
C TRP A 433 -3.58 16.35 -18.64
N ALA A 434 -4.73 16.79 -18.11
CA ALA A 434 -6.01 16.24 -18.53
C ALA A 434 -6.34 16.64 -19.96
N ARG A 435 -6.75 15.66 -20.77
CA ARG A 435 -7.35 15.94 -22.09
C ARG A 435 -8.79 16.41 -21.90
N PRO A 436 -9.24 17.44 -22.65
CA PRO A 436 -10.67 17.72 -22.72
C PRO A 436 -11.37 16.50 -23.32
N GLU A 437 -12.40 15.99 -22.63
CA GLU A 437 -13.27 14.98 -23.20
C GLU A 437 -13.81 15.51 -24.53
N GLN A 438 -13.48 14.84 -25.63
CA GLN A 438 -14.09 15.14 -26.92
C GLN A 438 -15.56 14.75 -26.80
N GLY A 439 -16.40 15.72 -26.42
CA GLY A 439 -17.84 15.55 -26.35
C GLY A 439 -18.36 14.97 -27.66
N GLU A 440 -19.27 14.01 -27.53
CA GLU A 440 -20.07 13.46 -28.62
C GLU A 440 -20.46 14.59 -29.58
N ALA A 441 -19.95 14.50 -30.82
CA ALA A 441 -20.51 15.29 -31.90
C ALA A 441 -21.98 14.85 -32.05
N GLN A 442 -22.89 15.81 -31.83
CA GLN A 442 -24.34 15.71 -31.97
C GLN A 442 -24.80 15.04 -33.27
#